data_AF-A0A838U128-F1
#
_entry.id   AF-A0A838U128-F1
#
_cell.length_a   1.000
_cell.length_b   1.000
_cell.length_c   1.000
_cell.angle_alpha   90.00
_cell.angle_beta   90.00
_cell.angle_gamma   90.00
#
_symmetry.space_group_name_H-M   'P 1'
#
loop_
_entity.id
_entity.type
_entity.pdbx_description
1 polymer ?
#
loop_
_entity_poly.entity_id
_entity_poly.type
_entity_poly.pdbx_seq_one_letter_code
_entity_poly.pdbx_strand_id
1 'polypeptide(L)'
;MNTASGFIKALESGTKHLFIKRFTLRYPEQKLKFVGDGYQFDPKKGVGIAGLRGRHILFHDKCTGCQLCSIACEGIAEAIGMVKVEEQWKQNKKSIMPQIDYGKCVFCGLCVDACPFYALYMT
;
A
#
# COMPACT_ATOMS: atom_id res chain seq x y z
N MET A 1 -49.95 8.12 15.05
CA MET A 1 -48.76 8.79 14.46
C MET A 1 -49.23 9.46 13.16
N ASN A 2 -49.32 10.79 13.14
CA ASN A 2 -49.92 11.50 12.01
C ASN A 2 -48.98 11.49 10.80
N THR A 3 -49.45 10.95 9.68
CA THR A 3 -48.71 10.82 8.40
C THR A 3 -48.10 12.16 7.95
N ALA A 4 -48.83 13.27 8.13
CA ALA A 4 -48.36 14.62 7.82
C ALA A 4 -47.10 15.04 8.59
N SER A 5 -46.98 14.67 9.87
CA SER A 5 -45.80 14.98 10.69
C SER A 5 -44.55 14.21 10.24
N GLY A 6 -44.74 13.04 9.62
CA GLY A 6 -43.66 12.25 9.02
C GLY A 6 -43.09 12.92 7.77
N PHE A 7 -43.96 13.43 6.89
CA PHE A 7 -43.52 14.13 5.67
C PHE A 7 -42.74 15.41 5.97
N ILE A 8 -43.18 16.20 6.95
CA ILE A 8 -42.49 17.44 7.33
C ILE A 8 -41.10 17.15 7.90
N LYS A 9 -40.97 16.15 8.78
CA LYS A 9 -39.67 15.72 9.32
C LYS A 9 -38.73 15.21 8.22
N ALA A 10 -39.26 14.51 7.21
CA ALA A 10 -38.48 14.03 6.07
C ALA A 10 -37.95 15.19 5.22
N LEU A 11 -38.80 16.19 4.93
CA LEU A 11 -38.39 17.41 4.23
C LEU A 11 -37.35 18.22 5.02
N GLU A 12 -37.53 18.36 6.33
CA GLU A 12 -36.57 19.05 7.21
C GLU A 12 -35.20 18.34 7.20
N SER A 13 -35.21 17.00 7.26
CA SER A 13 -34.00 16.18 7.17
C SER A 13 -33.29 16.33 5.83
N GLY A 14 -34.04 16.29 4.72
CA GLY A 14 -33.47 16.48 3.38
C GLY A 14 -32.88 17.89 3.19
N THR A 15 -33.58 18.91 3.68
CA THR A 15 -33.15 20.31 3.54
C THR A 15 -31.81 20.59 4.25
N LYS A 16 -31.52 19.91 5.37
CA LYS A 16 -30.22 20.03 6.06
C LYS A 16 -29.04 19.64 5.15
N HIS A 17 -29.23 18.64 4.30
CA HIS A 17 -28.17 18.12 3.42
C HIS A 17 -27.92 18.99 2.17
N LEU A 18 -28.83 19.92 1.83
CA LEU A 18 -28.64 20.88 0.73
C LEU A 18 -27.57 21.94 1.06
N PHE A 19 -27.43 22.29 2.34
CA PHE A 19 -26.50 23.34 2.79
C PHE A 19 -25.17 22.81 3.33
N ILE A 20 -25.01 21.49 3.45
CA ILE A 20 -23.74 20.88 3.87
C ILE A 20 -22.79 20.84 2.66
N LYS A 21 -21.53 21.24 2.88
CA LYS A 21 -20.49 21.12 1.86
C LYS A 21 -20.32 19.65 1.46
N ARG A 22 -20.33 19.39 0.15
CA ARG A 22 -20.15 18.03 -0.39
C ARG A 22 -18.82 17.46 0.09
N PHE A 23 -18.86 16.22 0.59
CA PHE A 23 -17.67 15.47 1.00
C PHE A 23 -16.87 14.94 -0.19
N THR A 24 -17.46 14.95 -1.39
CA THR A 24 -16.87 14.39 -2.60
C THR A 24 -15.68 15.22 -3.07
N LEU A 25 -14.62 14.53 -3.46
CA LEU A 25 -13.46 15.12 -4.13
C LEU A 25 -13.64 14.97 -5.64
N ARG A 26 -13.36 16.01 -6.40
CA ARG A 26 -13.38 15.96 -7.87
C ARG A 26 -12.08 15.36 -8.38
N TYR A 27 -12.07 14.07 -8.72
CA TYR A 27 -10.92 13.43 -9.36
C TYR A 27 -10.93 13.74 -10.86
N PRO A 28 -9.82 14.16 -11.49
CA PRO A 28 -8.43 14.13 -11.00
C PRO A 28 -7.90 15.43 -10.35
N GLU A 29 -8.67 16.53 -10.33
CA GLU A 29 -8.19 17.85 -9.91
C GLU A 29 -7.92 17.94 -8.39
N GLN A 30 -8.76 17.29 -7.59
CA GLN A 30 -8.68 17.22 -6.13
C GLN A 30 -8.39 15.77 -5.72
N LYS A 31 -7.19 15.54 -5.17
CA LYS A 31 -6.76 14.22 -4.68
C LYS A 31 -6.84 14.16 -3.16
N LEU A 32 -7.12 12.96 -2.63
CA LEU A 32 -7.03 12.70 -1.21
C LEU A 32 -5.56 12.79 -0.78
N LYS A 33 -5.30 13.54 0.30
CA LYS A 33 -3.97 13.53 0.93
C LYS A 33 -3.92 12.32 1.86
N PHE A 34 -3.18 11.29 1.45
CA PHE A 34 -2.92 10.14 2.31
C PHE A 34 -1.99 10.54 3.45
N VAL A 35 -2.07 9.81 4.56
CA VAL A 35 -1.23 10.04 5.74
C VAL A 35 0.09 9.31 5.54
N GLY A 36 1.20 10.05 5.52
CA GLY A 36 2.57 9.51 5.43
C GLY A 36 3.10 9.32 4.01
N ASP A 37 4.42 9.12 3.90
CA ASP A 37 5.17 8.95 2.65
C ASP A 37 5.19 7.49 2.14
N GLY A 38 4.37 6.61 2.74
CA GLY A 38 4.29 5.17 2.45
C GLY A 38 4.54 4.26 3.66
N TYR A 39 4.26 2.95 3.51
CA TYR A 39 4.43 1.95 4.57
C TYR A 39 5.86 1.41 4.63
N GLN A 40 6.44 1.40 5.84
CA GLN A 40 7.78 0.86 6.11
C GLN A 40 7.83 0.12 7.44
N PHE A 41 8.64 -0.93 7.51
CA PHE A 41 8.94 -1.60 8.77
C PHE A 41 10.23 -1.06 9.42
N ASP A 42 10.18 -0.74 10.72
CA ASP A 42 11.35 -0.38 11.54
C ASP A 42 11.63 -1.46 12.63
N PRO A 43 12.53 -2.42 12.36
CA PRO A 43 13.03 -3.45 13.26
C PRO A 43 13.70 -2.93 14.53
N LYS A 44 14.24 -1.70 14.56
CA LYS A 44 14.81 -1.17 15.81
C LYS A 44 13.72 -0.97 16.86
N LYS A 45 12.53 -0.59 16.40
CA LYS A 45 11.35 -0.36 17.25
C LYS A 45 10.37 -1.53 17.22
N GLY A 46 10.52 -2.46 16.29
CA GLY A 46 9.60 -3.58 16.07
C GLY A 46 8.21 -3.15 15.61
N VAL A 47 8.05 -1.95 15.05
CA VAL A 47 6.76 -1.40 14.62
C VAL A 47 6.77 -1.03 13.14
N GLY A 48 5.64 -1.24 12.48
CA GLY A 48 5.39 -0.70 11.14
C GLY A 48 5.03 0.78 11.23
N ILE A 49 5.73 1.60 10.47
CA ILE A 49 5.40 3.01 10.26
C ILE A 49 4.14 3.06 9.39
N ALA A 50 3.06 3.63 9.92
CA ALA A 50 1.79 3.73 9.23
C ALA A 50 1.94 4.63 7.99
N GLY A 51 1.53 4.10 6.84
CA GLY A 51 1.50 4.80 5.57
C GLY A 51 0.68 4.02 4.55
N LEU A 52 0.49 4.62 3.38
CA LEU A 52 -0.21 3.95 2.28
C LEU A 52 0.59 2.70 1.85
N ARG A 53 -0.13 1.65 1.47
CA ARG A 53 0.42 0.42 0.90
C ARG A 53 0.17 0.40 -0.60
N GLY A 54 0.84 1.30 -1.30
CA GLY A 54 0.79 1.48 -2.73
C GLY A 54 1.79 0.60 -3.46
N ARG A 55 2.53 1.17 -4.42
CA ARG A 55 3.47 0.40 -5.25
C ARG A 55 4.76 0.13 -4.49
N HIS A 56 5.42 -0.95 -4.86
CA HIS A 56 6.70 -1.31 -4.29
C HIS A 56 7.82 -0.48 -4.93
N ILE A 57 8.73 0.01 -4.11
CA ILE A 57 10.01 0.59 -4.51
C ILE A 57 11.09 -0.37 -4.05
N LEU A 58 12.00 -0.73 -4.97
CA LEU A 58 13.15 -1.57 -4.69
C LEU A 58 14.44 -0.73 -4.72
N PHE A 59 15.16 -0.75 -3.61
CA PHE A 59 16.51 -0.19 -3.48
C PHE A 59 17.54 -1.25 -3.89
N HIS A 60 18.01 -1.15 -5.13
CA HIS A 60 18.96 -2.10 -5.73
C HIS A 60 20.28 -2.18 -4.95
N ASP A 61 20.71 -1.07 -4.35
CA ASP A 61 21.90 -0.91 -3.49
C ASP A 61 21.82 -1.67 -2.15
N LYS A 62 20.62 -2.04 -1.70
CA LYS A 62 20.41 -2.76 -0.44
C LYS A 62 19.98 -4.22 -0.65
N CYS A 63 19.41 -4.55 -1.80
CA CYS A 63 18.93 -5.89 -2.08
C CYS A 63 20.09 -6.88 -2.22
N THR A 64 20.08 -7.96 -1.45
CA THR A 64 21.10 -9.03 -1.48
C THR A 64 20.70 -10.26 -2.30
N GLY A 65 19.46 -10.29 -2.82
CA GLY A 65 18.92 -11.46 -3.52
C GLY A 65 18.64 -12.66 -2.59
N CYS A 66 18.33 -12.41 -1.31
CA CYS A 66 18.10 -13.48 -0.31
C CYS A 66 16.77 -14.25 -0.46
N GLN A 67 15.85 -13.81 -1.34
CA GLN A 67 14.56 -14.45 -1.64
C GLN A 67 13.53 -14.48 -0.50
N LEU A 68 13.80 -13.91 0.68
CA LEU A 68 12.84 -13.89 1.79
C LEU A 68 11.50 -13.23 1.42
N CYS A 69 11.52 -12.19 0.58
CA CYS A 69 10.29 -11.54 0.11
C CYS A 69 9.42 -12.45 -0.77
N SER A 70 10.03 -13.33 -1.57
CA SER A 70 9.33 -14.34 -2.37
C SER A 70 8.65 -15.35 -1.46
N ILE A 71 9.42 -15.92 -0.53
CA ILE A 71 8.93 -16.91 0.45
C ILE A 71 7.78 -16.34 1.28
N ALA A 72 7.89 -15.08 1.71
CA ALA A 72 6.82 -14.40 2.45
C ALA A 72 5.55 -14.19 1.61
N CYS A 73 5.66 -14.13 0.28
CA CYS A 73 4.53 -13.90 -0.62
C CYS A 73 3.85 -15.21 -1.08
N GLU A 74 4.57 -16.33 -1.11
CA GLU A 74 4.08 -17.65 -1.55
C GLU A 74 2.79 -18.07 -0.84
N GLY A 75 2.68 -17.87 0.47
CA GLY A 75 1.49 -18.22 1.26
C GLY A 75 0.29 -17.28 1.12
N ILE A 76 0.38 -16.24 0.28
CA ILE A 76 -0.63 -15.16 0.22
C ILE A 76 -1.13 -14.94 -1.20
N ALA A 77 -0.21 -14.66 -2.13
CA ALA A 77 -0.55 -14.23 -3.48
C ALA A 77 0.40 -14.78 -4.55
N GLU A 78 1.55 -15.34 -4.17
CA GLU A 78 2.57 -15.85 -5.11
C GLU A 78 2.89 -14.83 -6.21
N ALA A 79 3.00 -13.56 -5.81
CA ALA A 79 3.10 -12.41 -6.71
C ALA A 79 4.56 -12.00 -6.97
N ILE A 80 5.53 -12.58 -6.26
CA ILE A 80 6.94 -12.19 -6.35
C ILE A 80 7.73 -13.34 -6.95
N GLY A 81 8.33 -13.10 -8.12
CA GLY A 81 9.27 -14.02 -8.76
C GLY A 81 10.71 -13.50 -8.62
N MET A 82 11.66 -14.39 -8.38
CA MET A 82 13.09 -14.03 -8.34
C MET A 82 13.72 -14.19 -9.72
N VAL A 83 14.04 -13.07 -10.36
CA VAL A 83 14.61 -13.05 -11.72
C VAL A 83 16.08 -12.67 -11.72
N LYS A 84 16.83 -13.23 -12.66
CA LYS A 84 18.24 -12.87 -12.86
C LYS A 84 18.33 -11.55 -13.62
N VAL A 85 19.17 -10.65 -13.12
CA VAL A 85 19.45 -9.33 -13.70
C VAL A 85 20.89 -9.30 -14.20
N GLU A 86 21.15 -8.55 -15.28
CA GLU A 86 22.47 -8.49 -15.91
C GLU A 86 23.48 -7.68 -15.09
N GLU A 87 23.00 -6.62 -14.44
CA GLU A 87 23.81 -5.77 -13.60
C GLU A 87 24.23 -6.53 -12.32
N GLN A 88 25.46 -6.30 -11.89
CA GLN A 88 26.00 -6.91 -10.67
C GLN A 88 26.19 -5.85 -9.61
N TRP A 89 25.69 -6.14 -8.41
CA TRP A 89 25.91 -5.27 -7.26
C TRP A 89 26.77 -5.98 -6.22
N LYS A 90 27.59 -5.21 -5.47
CA LYS A 90 28.51 -5.75 -4.46
C LYS A 90 27.80 -6.62 -3.43
N GLN A 91 26.61 -6.20 -3.00
CA GLN A 91 25.76 -6.89 -2.05
C GLN A 91 24.95 -8.06 -2.66
N ASN A 92 24.81 -8.12 -3.99
CA ASN A 92 24.04 -9.13 -4.70
C ASN A 92 24.90 -9.91 -5.70
N LYS A 93 25.79 -10.77 -5.19
CA LYS A 93 26.66 -11.63 -6.02
C LYS A 93 25.87 -12.58 -6.93
N LYS A 94 24.66 -12.96 -6.52
CA LYS A 94 23.79 -13.85 -7.30
C LYS A 94 23.13 -13.15 -8.48
N SER A 95 23.12 -11.81 -8.49
CA SER A 95 22.45 -10.98 -9.50
C SER A 95 20.99 -11.41 -9.69
N ILE A 96 20.28 -11.68 -8.59
CA ILE A 96 18.86 -12.02 -8.61
C ILE A 96 18.04 -10.97 -7.86
N MET A 97 16.93 -10.55 -8.43
CA MET A 97 16.08 -9.49 -7.87
C MET A 97 14.61 -9.87 -7.91
N PRO A 98 13.81 -9.36 -6.95
CA PRO A 98 12.38 -9.62 -6.94
C PRO A 98 11.69 -8.83 -8.06
N GLN A 99 10.92 -9.53 -8.88
CA GLN A 99 9.98 -8.96 -9.83
C GLN A 99 8.57 -9.21 -9.29
N ILE A 100 7.78 -8.14 -9.22
CA ILE A 100 6.45 -8.17 -8.60
C ILE A 100 5.39 -8.10 -9.69
N ASP A 101 4.51 -9.10 -9.71
CA ASP A 101 3.31 -9.12 -10.52
C ASP A 101 2.18 -8.39 -9.78
N TYR A 102 1.89 -7.17 -10.22
CA TYR A 102 0.83 -6.33 -9.66
C TYR A 102 -0.58 -6.83 -9.98
N GLY A 103 -0.75 -7.78 -10.92
CA GLY A 103 -2.02 -8.44 -11.17
C GLY A 103 -2.39 -9.46 -10.08
N LYS A 104 -1.38 -10.05 -9.43
CA LYS A 104 -1.57 -11.00 -8.33
C LYS A 104 -1.44 -10.35 -6.95
N CYS A 105 -0.63 -9.30 -6.83
CA CYS A 105 -0.33 -8.68 -5.56
C CYS A 105 -1.57 -8.10 -4.85
N VAL A 106 -1.74 -8.43 -3.56
CA VAL A 106 -2.85 -7.95 -2.71
C VAL A 106 -2.45 -6.81 -1.76
N PHE A 107 -1.25 -6.24 -1.93
CA PHE A 107 -0.75 -5.09 -1.15
C PHE A 107 -0.76 -5.29 0.38
N CYS A 108 -0.48 -6.52 0.85
CA CYS A 108 -0.48 -6.85 2.29
C CYS A 108 0.71 -6.24 3.06
N GLY A 109 1.84 -5.96 2.40
CA GLY A 109 3.04 -5.39 3.01
C GLY A 109 3.99 -6.39 3.66
N LEU A 110 3.68 -7.68 3.68
CA LEU A 110 4.50 -8.69 4.37
C LEU A 110 5.89 -8.90 3.73
N CYS A 111 6.05 -8.61 2.44
CA CYS A 111 7.35 -8.62 1.77
C CYS A 111 8.28 -7.50 2.26
N VAL A 112 7.73 -6.34 2.68
CA VAL A 112 8.49 -5.24 3.27
C VAL A 112 8.93 -5.62 4.69
N ASP A 113 8.03 -6.19 5.48
CA ASP A 113 8.32 -6.64 6.85
C ASP A 113 9.35 -7.78 6.87
N ALA A 114 9.28 -8.69 5.89
CA ALA A 114 10.20 -9.81 5.77
C ALA A 114 11.61 -9.42 5.29
N CYS A 115 11.84 -8.17 4.84
CA CYS A 115 13.13 -7.75 4.29
C CYS A 115 14.08 -7.28 5.41
N PRO A 116 15.13 -8.05 5.78
CA PRO A 116 16.05 -7.64 6.84
C PRO A 116 16.99 -6.50 6.43
N PHE A 117 17.06 -6.19 5.14
CA PHE A 117 17.96 -5.19 4.55
C PHE A 117 17.27 -3.88 4.17
N TYR A 118 15.95 -3.75 4.40
CA TYR A 118 15.17 -2.57 4.00
C TYR A 118 15.29 -2.22 2.53
N ALA A 119 15.41 -3.24 1.69
CA ALA A 119 15.53 -3.07 0.25
C ALA A 119 14.17 -2.80 -0.40
N LEU A 120 13.06 -3.21 0.22
CA LEU A 120 11.70 -3.01 -0.28
C LEU A 120 10.95 -1.98 0.56
N TYR A 121 10.20 -1.11 -0.10
CA TYR A 121 9.35 -0.09 0.49
C TYR A 121 8.01 -0.02 -0.27
N MET A 122 6.92 0.40 0.37
CA MET A 122 5.64 0.64 -0.29
C MET A 122 5.24 2.11 -0.23
N THR A 123 4.79 2.69 -1.36
CA THR A 123 4.39 4.09 -1.48
C THR A 123 3.04 4.45 -0.89
#